data_AF-A0A2E8R661-F1
#
_entry.id   AF-A0A2E8R661-F1
#
_cell.length_a   1.000
_cell.length_b   1.000
_cell.length_c   1.000
_cell.angle_alpha   90.00
_cell.angle_beta   90.00
_cell.angle_gamma   90.00
#
_symmetry.space_group_name_H-M   'P 1'
#
loop_
_entity.id
_entity.type
_entity.pdbx_description
1 polymer ?
#
loop_
_entity_poly.entity_id
_entity_poly.type
_entity_poly.pdbx_seq_one_letter_code
_entity_poly.pdbx_strand_id
1 'polypeptide(L)'
;MIFLSCQSPNDMKKQKDISKVEEVSLKNNFQIYIPKKNSFVDSLVNSISELRDLKISIEDLTKLNPNGIESFLDETLIKCDNLLNLKNKYLISRPEIRGRLKVLKINILKCKFNNNQNDIKNLNESLKKLFISYNILLERLEGLK
;
A
#
# COMPACT_ATOMS: atom_id res chain seq x y z
N MET A 1 -31.27 0.73 47.49
CA MET A 1 -31.33 0.92 46.02
C MET A 1 -31.35 2.42 45.74
N ILE A 2 -30.22 2.97 45.30
CA ILE A 2 -30.13 4.36 44.85
C ILE A 2 -29.93 4.27 43.34
N PHE A 3 -30.98 4.60 42.58
CA PHE A 3 -30.92 4.69 41.12
C PHE A 3 -30.34 6.06 40.75
N LEU A 4 -29.07 6.07 40.34
CA LEU A 4 -28.45 7.21 39.67
C LEU A 4 -28.77 7.12 38.17
N SER A 5 -29.77 7.89 37.75
CA SER A 5 -30.05 8.17 36.34
C SER A 5 -29.01 9.18 35.81
N CYS A 6 -27.99 8.70 35.11
CA CYS A 6 -27.21 9.57 34.23
C CYS A 6 -27.84 9.54 32.84
N GLN A 7 -28.48 10.65 32.48
CA GLN A 7 -28.94 10.95 31.13
C GLN A 7 -27.74 10.95 30.18
N SER A 8 -27.91 10.25 29.06
CA SER A 8 -26.99 10.26 27.92
C SER A 8 -26.91 11.66 27.31
N PRO A 9 -25.72 12.24 27.10
CA PRO A 9 -25.60 13.43 26.27
C PRO A 9 -25.75 13.05 24.81
N ASN A 10 -26.77 13.66 24.19
CA ASN A 10 -27.09 13.62 22.77
C ASN A 10 -25.84 13.71 21.87
N ASP A 11 -25.72 12.73 20.97
CA ASP A 11 -24.90 12.78 19.77
C ASP A 11 -25.39 13.89 18.83
N MET A 12 -24.92 15.12 19.05
CA MET A 12 -24.95 16.14 18.01
C MET A 12 -23.91 15.76 16.96
N LYS A 13 -24.39 15.20 15.85
CA LYS A 13 -23.72 15.15 14.55
C LYS A 13 -23.08 16.50 14.24
N LYS A 14 -21.78 16.66 14.55
CA LYS A 14 -20.97 17.71 13.94
C LYS A 14 -20.64 17.24 12.54
N GLN A 15 -21.47 17.67 11.60
CA GLN A 15 -21.14 17.78 10.20
C GLN A 15 -19.85 18.61 10.13
N LYS A 16 -18.71 17.92 10.01
CA LYS A 16 -17.42 18.59 9.84
C LYS A 16 -17.42 19.18 8.44
N ASP A 17 -17.52 20.50 8.46
CA ASP A 17 -17.10 21.46 7.46
C ASP A 17 -16.19 20.85 6.39
N ILE A 18 -16.62 20.91 5.13
CA ILE A 18 -15.85 20.52 3.95
C ILE A 18 -14.79 21.62 3.74
N SER A 19 -13.86 21.72 4.69
CA SER A 19 -12.69 22.55 4.55
C SER A 19 -11.83 21.92 3.46
N LYS A 20 -11.69 22.64 2.32
CA LYS A 20 -10.83 22.33 1.17
C LYS A 20 -9.85 21.20 1.47
N VAL A 21 -10.20 19.99 1.02
CA VAL A 21 -9.25 18.88 0.96
C VAL A 21 -8.12 19.38 0.06
N GLU A 22 -6.99 19.76 0.64
CA GLU A 22 -5.78 20.00 -0.15
C GLU A 22 -5.57 18.72 -0.96
N GLU A 23 -5.72 18.86 -2.27
CA GLU A 23 -5.52 17.79 -3.23
C GLU A 23 -4.04 17.44 -3.18
N VAL A 24 -3.67 16.51 -2.28
CA VAL A 24 -2.30 16.02 -2.19
C VAL A 24 -2.07 15.21 -3.46
N SER A 25 -1.53 15.90 -4.45
CA SER A 25 -1.05 15.30 -5.68
C SER A 25 0.04 14.31 -5.33
N LEU A 26 -0.31 13.02 -5.27
CA LEU A 26 0.66 11.93 -5.12
C LEU A 26 1.71 11.98 -6.24
N LYS A 27 1.34 12.57 -7.38
CA LYS A 27 2.15 12.71 -8.60
C LYS A 27 3.52 13.37 -8.40
N ASN A 28 3.69 14.24 -7.40
CA ASN A 28 4.92 15.02 -7.24
C ASN A 28 5.84 14.56 -6.10
N ASN A 29 5.44 13.60 -5.25
CA ASN A 29 6.14 13.30 -4.00
C ASN A 29 6.63 11.86 -3.84
N PHE A 30 6.39 10.96 -4.80
CA PHE A 30 6.79 9.56 -4.70
C PHE A 30 7.72 9.14 -5.83
N GLN A 31 8.99 8.88 -5.48
CA GLN A 31 9.90 8.14 -6.35
C GLN A 31 9.67 6.64 -6.15
N ILE A 32 8.96 6.01 -7.09
CA ILE A 32 9.04 4.55 -7.25
C ILE A 32 10.42 4.22 -7.80
N TYR A 33 11.04 3.18 -7.24
CA TYR A 33 12.25 2.60 -7.80
C TYR A 33 11.98 2.07 -9.21
N ILE A 34 12.64 2.67 -10.20
CA ILE A 34 12.61 2.20 -11.58
C ILE A 34 13.85 1.32 -11.79
N PRO A 35 13.70 -0.02 -11.93
CA PRO A 35 14.84 -0.87 -12.21
C PRO A 35 15.50 -0.46 -13.53
N LYS A 36 16.84 -0.49 -13.58
CA LYS A 36 17.57 -0.28 -14.83
C LYS A 36 17.13 -1.34 -15.84
N LYS A 37 16.90 -0.94 -17.10
CA LYS A 37 16.59 -1.87 -18.19
C LYS A 37 17.65 -2.98 -18.27
N ASN A 38 17.21 -4.23 -18.40
CA ASN A 38 18.04 -5.44 -18.40
C ASN A 38 18.75 -5.74 -17.05
N SER A 39 18.35 -5.13 -15.94
CA SER A 39 18.82 -5.53 -14.60
C SER A 39 18.30 -6.93 -14.22
N PHE A 40 18.85 -7.48 -13.13
CA PHE A 40 18.36 -8.75 -12.60
C PHE A 40 16.90 -8.64 -12.18
N VAL A 41 16.51 -7.54 -11.51
CA VAL A 41 15.12 -7.25 -11.16
C VAL A 41 14.22 -7.10 -12.38
N ASP A 42 14.65 -6.41 -13.44
CA ASP A 42 13.87 -6.29 -14.68
C ASP A 42 13.62 -7.69 -15.30
N SER A 43 14.65 -8.52 -15.36
CA SER A 43 14.53 -9.92 -15.82
C SER A 43 13.61 -10.76 -14.92
N LEU A 44 13.69 -10.56 -13.61
CA LEU A 44 12.88 -11.28 -12.62
C LEU A 44 11.40 -10.88 -12.71
N VAL A 45 11.13 -9.58 -12.82
CA VAL A 45 9.79 -9.02 -13.05
C VAL A 45 9.21 -9.63 -14.33
N ASN A 46 9.99 -9.72 -15.40
CA ASN A 46 9.50 -10.30 -16.65
C ASN A 46 9.23 -11.82 -16.57
N SER A 47 9.96 -12.56 -15.72
CA SER A 47 9.86 -14.01 -15.58
C SER A 47 8.90 -14.52 -14.47
N ILE A 48 8.42 -13.63 -13.60
CA ILE A 48 7.45 -13.93 -12.54
C ILE A 48 6.23 -13.03 -12.71
N SER A 49 5.14 -13.59 -13.26
CA SER A 49 3.88 -12.87 -13.51
C SER A 49 3.35 -12.13 -12.29
N GLU A 50 3.35 -12.77 -11.12
CA GLU A 50 2.81 -12.22 -9.89
C GLU A 50 3.64 -11.01 -9.40
N LEU A 51 4.95 -11.02 -9.67
CA LEU A 51 5.82 -9.89 -9.36
C LEU A 51 5.57 -8.73 -10.33
N ARG A 52 5.37 -9.02 -11.62
CA ARG A 52 4.98 -8.02 -12.62
C ARG A 52 3.63 -7.39 -12.32
N ASP A 53 2.63 -8.20 -12.00
CA ASP A 53 1.30 -7.74 -11.66
C ASP A 53 1.33 -6.84 -10.42
N LEU A 54 2.07 -7.23 -9.38
CA LEU A 54 2.25 -6.40 -8.19
C LEU A 54 2.94 -5.07 -8.53
N LYS A 55 3.97 -5.10 -9.38
CA LYS A 55 4.66 -3.89 -9.85
C LYS A 55 3.68 -2.93 -10.53
N ILE A 56 2.91 -3.42 -11.51
CA ILE A 56 1.97 -2.59 -12.25
C ILE A 56 0.93 -1.96 -11.31
N SER A 57 0.37 -2.75 -10.40
CA SER A 57 -0.64 -2.27 -9.45
C SER A 57 -0.09 -1.18 -8.52
N ILE A 58 1.15 -1.31 -8.04
CA ILE A 58 1.81 -0.26 -7.23
C ILE A 58 2.13 0.98 -8.07
N GLU A 59 2.54 0.82 -9.33
CA GLU A 59 2.76 1.95 -10.24
C GLU A 59 1.46 2.71 -10.52
N ASP A 60 0.33 2.01 -10.63
CA ASP A 60 -0.98 2.65 -10.82
C ASP A 60 -1.41 3.46 -9.60
N LEU A 61 -1.08 3.03 -8.37
CA LEU A 61 -1.32 3.83 -7.16
C LEU A 61 -0.66 5.22 -7.20
N THR A 62 0.46 5.39 -7.90
CA THR A 62 1.12 6.70 -8.01
C THR A 62 0.45 7.66 -8.98
N LYS A 63 -0.41 7.15 -9.86
CA LYS A 63 -1.08 7.94 -10.89
C LYS A 63 -2.39 8.56 -10.39
N LEU A 64 -2.85 8.16 -9.21
CA LEU A 64 -4.20 8.44 -8.73
C LEU A 64 -4.26 9.57 -7.70
N ASN A 65 -5.46 10.15 -7.57
CA ASN A 65 -5.80 10.99 -6.44
C ASN A 65 -6.37 10.13 -5.29
N PRO A 66 -6.32 10.62 -4.03
CA PRO A 66 -6.81 9.86 -2.88
C PRO A 66 -8.31 9.48 -2.95
N ASN A 67 -9.13 10.29 -3.63
CA ASN A 67 -10.60 10.12 -3.65
C ASN A 67 -11.07 8.89 -4.46
N GLY A 68 -10.18 8.21 -5.19
CA GLY A 68 -10.50 7.02 -5.98
C GLY A 68 -9.56 5.84 -5.73
N ILE A 69 -8.79 5.85 -4.63
CA ILE A 69 -7.68 4.91 -4.43
C ILE A 69 -8.13 3.52 -3.92
N GLU A 70 -9.36 3.38 -3.42
CA GLU A 70 -9.84 2.16 -2.74
C GLU A 70 -9.74 0.91 -3.62
N SER A 71 -10.30 0.93 -4.83
CA SER A 71 -10.27 -0.21 -5.75
C SER A 71 -8.85 -0.63 -6.13
N PHE A 72 -7.94 0.33 -6.22
CA PHE A 72 -6.53 0.07 -6.52
C PHE A 72 -5.78 -0.52 -5.32
N LEU A 73 -6.11 -0.09 -4.10
CA LEU A 73 -5.57 -0.72 -2.89
C LEU A 73 -6.07 -2.16 -2.74
N ASP A 74 -7.32 -2.44 -3.12
CA ASP A 74 -7.87 -3.79 -3.17
C ASP A 74 -7.13 -4.67 -4.18
N GLU A 75 -6.96 -4.17 -5.40
CA GLU A 75 -6.21 -4.88 -6.43
C GLU A 75 -4.76 -5.12 -5.97
N THR A 76 -4.09 -4.09 -5.45
CA THR A 76 -2.70 -4.19 -4.97
C THR A 76 -2.58 -5.24 -3.87
N LEU A 77 -3.55 -5.30 -2.95
CA LEU A 77 -3.58 -6.30 -1.88
C LEU A 77 -3.70 -7.71 -2.45
N ILE A 78 -4.61 -7.93 -3.42
CA ILE A 78 -4.80 -9.21 -4.10
C ILE A 78 -3.50 -9.63 -4.81
N LYS A 79 -2.86 -8.72 -5.56
CA LYS A 79 -1.59 -9.02 -6.26
C LYS A 79 -0.47 -9.35 -5.27
N CYS A 80 -0.41 -8.64 -4.14
CA CYS A 80 0.56 -8.91 -3.08
C CYS A 80 0.33 -10.30 -2.45
N ASP A 81 -0.93 -10.69 -2.23
CA ASP A 81 -1.28 -11.99 -1.68
C ASP A 81 -1.01 -13.13 -2.66
N ASN A 82 -1.26 -12.94 -3.95
CA ASN A 82 -0.90 -13.90 -4.98
C ASN A 82 0.62 -14.16 -4.98
N LEU A 83 1.44 -13.11 -4.92
CA LEU A 83 2.89 -13.25 -4.83
C LEU A 83 3.33 -13.93 -3.52
N LEU A 84 2.74 -13.59 -2.38
CA LEU A 84 3.00 -14.25 -1.10
C LEU A 84 2.64 -15.74 -1.09
N ASN A 85 1.63 -16.13 -1.86
CA ASN A 85 1.15 -17.51 -1.92
C ASN A 85 1.84 -18.35 -3.00
N LEU A 86 2.78 -17.76 -3.76
CA LEU A 86 3.52 -18.43 -4.80
C LEU A 86 4.49 -19.47 -4.22
N LYS A 87 4.09 -20.74 -4.21
CA LYS A 87 4.86 -21.86 -3.63
C LYS A 87 6.05 -22.31 -4.50
N ASN A 88 5.98 -22.07 -5.81
CA ASN A 88 6.86 -22.71 -6.80
C ASN A 88 8.07 -21.84 -7.23
N LYS A 89 8.30 -20.68 -6.60
CA LYS A 89 9.44 -19.82 -6.91
C LYS A 89 10.36 -19.71 -5.69
N TYR A 90 11.47 -20.46 -5.73
CA TYR A 90 12.49 -20.48 -4.68
C TYR A 90 12.93 -19.09 -4.22
N LEU A 91 13.05 -18.15 -5.16
CA LEU A 91 13.47 -16.79 -4.87
C LEU A 91 12.45 -16.00 -4.04
N ILE A 92 11.15 -16.23 -4.24
CA ILE A 92 10.07 -15.58 -3.50
C ILE A 92 9.85 -16.21 -2.11
N SER A 93 10.10 -17.52 -2.00
CA SER A 93 9.95 -18.25 -0.73
C SER A 93 11.06 -17.96 0.28
N ARG A 94 12.18 -17.39 -0.16
CA ARG A 94 13.29 -16.93 0.70
C ARG A 94 12.79 -16.05 1.85
N PRO A 95 13.15 -16.33 3.11
CA PRO A 95 12.69 -15.56 4.27
C PRO A 95 12.92 -14.04 4.16
N GLU A 96 14.06 -13.64 3.60
CA GLU A 96 14.43 -12.24 3.40
C GLU A 96 13.53 -11.51 2.38
N ILE A 97 12.94 -12.22 1.43
CA ILE A 97 11.96 -11.69 0.47
C ILE A 97 10.55 -11.77 1.05
N ARG A 98 10.18 -12.94 1.60
CA ARG A 98 8.86 -13.18 2.20
C ARG A 98 8.56 -12.21 3.35
N GLY A 99 9.54 -11.90 4.18
CA GLY A 99 9.41 -10.91 5.26
C GLY A 99 9.09 -9.51 4.72
N ARG A 100 9.77 -9.08 3.64
CA ARG A 100 9.53 -7.79 2.99
C ARG A 100 8.15 -7.72 2.34
N LEU A 101 7.72 -8.80 1.70
CA LEU A 101 6.36 -8.90 1.15
C LEU A 101 5.27 -8.79 2.24
N LYS A 102 5.48 -9.38 3.42
CA LYS A 102 4.56 -9.21 4.56
C LYS A 102 4.52 -7.75 5.04
N VAL A 103 5.67 -7.07 5.11
CA VAL A 103 5.71 -5.65 5.47
C VAL A 103 4.98 -4.79 4.43
N LEU A 104 5.20 -5.07 3.14
CA LEU A 104 4.47 -4.43 2.05
C LEU A 104 2.96 -4.60 2.21
N LYS A 105 2.49 -5.85 2.44
CA LYS A 105 1.08 -6.15 2.73
C LYS A 105 0.52 -5.32 3.88
N ILE A 106 1.26 -5.22 4.99
CA ILE A 106 0.85 -4.42 6.16
C ILE A 106 0.67 -2.95 5.77
N ASN A 107 1.56 -2.39 4.94
CA ASN A 107 1.42 -1.01 4.49
C ASN A 107 0.22 -0.82 3.55
N ILE A 108 -0.09 -1.77 2.67
CA ILE A 108 -1.33 -1.74 1.86
C ILE A 108 -2.56 -1.69 2.78
N LEU A 109 -2.60 -2.56 3.79
CA LEU A 109 -3.71 -2.61 4.76
C LEU A 109 -3.86 -1.30 5.55
N LYS A 110 -2.75 -0.65 5.91
CA LYS A 110 -2.78 0.67 6.56
C LYS A 110 -3.35 1.75 5.64
N CYS A 111 -2.98 1.74 4.35
CA CYS A 111 -3.59 2.64 3.38
C CYS A 111 -5.11 2.44 3.33
N LYS A 112 -5.57 1.19 3.22
CA LYS A 112 -7.01 0.86 3.21
C LYS A 112 -7.71 1.35 4.47
N PHE A 113 -7.13 1.06 5.63
CA PHE A 113 -7.69 1.48 6.92
C PHE A 113 -7.85 3.00 6.98
N ASN A 114 -6.81 3.76 6.66
CA ASN A 114 -6.85 5.23 6.72
C ASN A 114 -7.76 5.84 5.66
N ASN A 115 -7.85 5.24 4.47
CA ASN A 115 -8.82 5.62 3.44
C ASN A 115 -10.26 5.49 3.98
N ASN A 116 -10.58 4.35 4.59
CA ASN A 116 -11.91 4.08 5.13
C ASN A 116 -12.28 5.00 6.31
N GLN A 117 -11.29 5.52 7.03
CA GLN A 117 -11.48 6.52 8.09
C GLN A 117 -11.56 7.96 7.54
N ASN A 118 -11.42 8.17 6.23
CA ASN A 118 -11.26 9.49 5.61
C ASN A 118 -10.09 10.30 6.22
N ASP A 119 -9.07 9.60 6.74
CA ASP A 119 -7.87 10.21 7.33
C ASP A 119 -6.80 10.40 6.25
N ILE A 120 -6.95 11.47 5.47
CA ILE A 120 -6.09 11.79 4.33
C ILE A 120 -4.62 11.93 4.76
N LYS A 121 -4.36 12.49 5.95
CA LYS A 121 -2.99 12.66 6.45
C LYS A 121 -2.32 11.30 6.68
N ASN A 122 -2.98 10.39 7.40
CA ASN A 122 -2.42 9.07 7.66
C ASN A 122 -2.44 8.16 6.43
N LEU A 123 -3.37 8.36 5.49
CA LEU A 123 -3.37 7.72 4.18
C LEU A 123 -2.10 8.09 3.42
N ASN A 124 -1.76 9.37 3.31
CA ASN A 124 -0.54 9.84 2.64
C ASN A 124 0.73 9.28 3.28
N GLU A 125 0.81 9.27 4.61
CA GLU A 125 1.93 8.66 5.34
C GLU A 125 2.03 7.15 5.11
N SER A 126 0.90 6.46 5.00
CA SER A 126 0.87 5.02 4.72
C SER A 126 1.27 4.71 3.28
N LEU A 127 0.86 5.53 2.32
CA LEU A 127 1.29 5.44 0.92
C LEU A 127 2.80 5.67 0.80
N LYS A 128 3.36 6.64 1.52
CA LYS A 128 4.81 6.84 1.59
C LYS A 128 5.54 5.58 2.07
N LYS A 129 5.06 4.98 3.15
CA LYS A 129 5.63 3.73 3.70
C LYS A 129 5.46 2.55 2.76
N LEU A 130 4.34 2.47 2.04
CA LEU A 130 4.10 1.47 1.00
C LEU A 130 5.18 1.54 -0.08
N PHE A 131 5.39 2.72 -0.68
CA PHE A 131 6.39 2.89 -1.74
C PHE A 131 7.81 2.65 -1.26
N ILE A 132 8.17 3.12 -0.05
CA ILE A 132 9.48 2.80 0.55
C ILE A 132 9.66 1.28 0.71
N SER A 133 8.65 0.58 1.25
CA SER A 133 8.73 -0.87 1.43
C SER A 133 8.80 -1.64 0.12
N TYR A 134 8.18 -1.11 -0.94
CA TYR A 134 8.28 -1.66 -2.28
C TYR A 134 9.69 -1.49 -2.87
N ASN A 135 10.29 -0.31 -2.73
CA ASN A 135 11.65 -0.07 -3.19
C ASN A 135 12.66 -1.00 -2.48
N ILE A 136 12.53 -1.15 -1.16
CA ILE A 136 13.37 -2.07 -0.36
C ILE A 136 13.20 -3.53 -0.80
N LEU A 137 12.00 -3.95 -1.23
CA LEU A 137 11.77 -5.26 -1.80
C LEU A 137 12.57 -5.44 -3.10
N LEU A 138 12.48 -4.49 -4.02
CA LEU A 138 13.19 -4.55 -5.30
C LEU A 138 14.71 -4.51 -5.12
N GLU A 139 15.23 -3.63 -4.26
CA GLU A 139 16.66 -3.59 -3.92
C GLU A 139 17.15 -4.93 -3.36
N ARG A 140 16.34 -5.58 -2.51
CA ARG A 140 16.69 -6.89 -1.97
C ARG A 140 16.71 -7.97 -3.04
N LEU A 141 15.76 -7.93 -3.97
CA LEU A 141 15.73 -8.86 -5.11
C LEU A 141 16.96 -8.64 -6.02
N GLU A 142 17.37 -7.39 -6.27
CA GLU A 142 18.58 -7.09 -7.04
C GLU A 142 19.84 -7.61 -6.36
N GLY A 143 19.94 -7.45 -5.04
CA GLY A 143 21.07 -7.97 -4.24
C GLY A 143 21.13 -9.49 -4.10
N LEU A 144 20.19 -10.25 -4.70
CA LEU A 144 20.26 -11.71 -4.78
C LEU A 144 20.96 -12.23 -6.05
N LYS A 145 21.35 -11.33 -6.96
CA LYS A 145 22.23 -11.62 -8.09
C LYS A 145 23.58 -12.16 -7.62
#